data_AF-A0A811SH25-F1
#
_entry.id   AF-A0A811SH25-F1
#
_cell.length_a   1.000
_cell.length_b   1.000
_cell.length_c   1.000
_cell.angle_alpha   90.00
_cell.angle_beta   90.00
_cell.angle_gamma   90.00
#
_symmetry.space_group_name_H-M   'P 1'
#
loop_
_entity.id
_entity.type
_entity.pdbx_description
1 polymer ?
#
loop_
_entity_poly.entity_id
_entity_poly.type
_entity_poly.pdbx_seq_one_letter_code
_entity_poly.pdbx_strand_id
1 'polypeptide(L)'
;MRGVAFAGAGTMTGSMDLPAKGGFSFDLCRRNNMLEKDGLKLPGFRKTGTTIVGLVFQIWYQGHVSAALVLGGVDCTGPHLHTVYPHGSTDTLPFATMGSGSLAAMSVFESKYKEGLTVRGGIQLVSDAICAGIFNDLGSGSNVDVCVIMKGKTEYLRNHQLPNPRTYASSKGYSFTKGQTEVLYTKITPLKQKVEVAVGGEAMEE
;
A
#
# COMPACT_ATOMS: atom_id res chain seq x y z
N MET A 1 -9.30 4.30 5.08
CA MET A 1 -8.50 4.90 3.97
C MET A 1 -7.03 4.83 4.40
N ARG A 2 -6.07 4.49 3.52
CA ARG A 2 -4.65 4.33 3.90
C ARG A 2 -3.86 5.55 3.42
N GLY A 3 -3.12 6.21 4.30
CA GLY A 3 -2.23 7.31 3.95
C GLY A 3 -0.78 6.85 3.87
N VAL A 4 0.00 7.40 2.94
CA VAL A 4 1.45 7.16 2.88
C VAL A 4 2.15 8.48 3.22
N ALA A 5 3.00 8.47 4.24
CA ALA A 5 3.73 9.65 4.68
C ALA A 5 5.20 9.50 4.31
N PHE A 6 5.68 10.39 3.44
CA PHE A 6 7.08 10.46 3.06
C PHE A 6 7.78 11.52 3.92
N ALA A 7 8.94 11.16 4.47
CA ALA A 7 9.81 12.09 5.18
C ALA A 7 11.15 12.10 4.46
N GLY A 8 11.41 13.17 3.69
CA GLY A 8 12.71 13.45 3.10
C GLY A 8 13.59 14.21 4.08
N ALA A 9 14.64 13.57 4.60
CA ALA A 9 15.74 14.25 5.24
C ALA A 9 16.95 14.24 4.29
N GLY A 10 17.47 15.42 3.95
CA GLY A 10 18.76 15.56 3.26
C GLY A 10 18.77 16.61 2.16
N THR A 11 19.29 17.80 2.49
CA THR A 11 19.88 18.73 1.51
C THR A 11 21.22 18.16 1.05
N MET A 12 21.38 17.94 -0.26
CA MET A 12 22.68 17.71 -0.89
C MET A 12 22.80 18.68 -2.06
N THR A 13 23.60 19.72 -1.86
CA THR A 13 24.03 20.65 -2.89
C THR A 13 25.07 19.95 -3.76
N GLY A 14 24.68 19.51 -4.96
CA GLY A 14 25.58 18.97 -5.96
C GLY A 14 25.00 19.21 -7.35
N SER A 15 25.64 20.05 -8.14
CA SER A 15 25.30 20.27 -9.55
C SER A 15 25.62 19.00 -10.34
N MET A 16 24.59 18.25 -10.71
CA MET A 16 24.67 17.21 -11.75
C MET A 16 23.71 17.62 -12.85
N ASP A 17 24.21 17.66 -14.08
CA ASP A 17 23.41 17.95 -15.27
C ASP A 17 22.27 16.93 -15.37
N LEU A 18 21.06 17.40 -15.07
CA LEU A 18 19.84 16.61 -15.09
C LEU A 18 19.44 16.36 -16.55
N PRO A 19 19.20 15.10 -16.97
CA PRO A 19 18.55 14.85 -18.24
C PRO A 19 17.16 15.51 -18.26
N ALA A 20 16.76 16.00 -19.42
CA ALA A 20 15.53 16.77 -19.61
C ALA A 20 14.31 16.06 -18.98
N LYS A 21 13.59 16.78 -18.11
CA LYS A 21 12.34 16.33 -17.49
C LYS A 21 11.34 15.85 -18.56
N GLY A 22 11.14 14.53 -18.67
CA GLY A 22 10.12 13.96 -19.55
C GLY A 22 10.00 12.44 -19.45
N GLY A 23 8.87 11.96 -18.90
CA GLY A 23 8.41 10.57 -18.98
C GLY A 23 9.16 9.53 -18.12
N PHE A 24 8.58 8.34 -17.98
CA PHE A 24 9.20 7.20 -17.29
C PHE A 24 10.47 6.75 -18.02
N SER A 25 11.61 6.80 -17.33
CA SER A 25 12.82 6.06 -17.73
C SER A 25 12.73 4.62 -17.23
N PHE A 26 12.56 3.70 -18.17
CA PHE A 26 12.61 2.26 -17.91
C PHE A 26 14.05 1.71 -17.89
N ASP A 27 15.06 2.57 -17.97
CA ASP A 27 16.47 2.17 -17.89
C ASP A 27 16.76 1.53 -16.52
N LEU A 28 16.08 2.00 -15.47
CA LEU A 28 16.15 1.42 -14.14
C LEU A 28 15.52 0.03 -14.06
N CYS A 29 14.52 -0.30 -14.90
CA CYS A 29 14.00 -1.66 -15.00
C CYS A 29 15.03 -2.61 -15.63
N ARG A 30 15.75 -2.17 -16.67
CA ARG A 30 16.87 -2.95 -17.23
C ARG A 30 17.99 -3.14 -16.23
N ARG A 31 18.34 -2.09 -15.48
CA ARG A 31 19.34 -2.16 -14.40
C ARG A 31 18.91 -3.11 -13.29
N ASN A 32 17.65 -3.04 -12.85
CA ASN A 32 17.13 -3.90 -11.80
C ASN A 32 17.06 -5.37 -12.25
N ASN A 33 16.74 -5.65 -13.52
CA ASN A 33 16.82 -6.99 -14.10
C ASN A 33 18.27 -7.51 -14.18
N MET A 34 19.27 -6.65 -14.42
CA MET A 34 20.68 -7.02 -14.34
C MET A 34 21.08 -7.32 -12.89
N LEU A 35 20.69 -6.47 -11.94
CA LEU A 35 20.97 -6.67 -10.52
C LEU A 35 20.32 -7.94 -9.95
N GLU A 36 19.12 -8.30 -10.43
CA GLU A 36 18.46 -9.56 -10.07
C GLU A 36 19.23 -10.78 -10.60
N LYS A 37 19.76 -10.70 -11.83
CA LYS A 37 20.66 -11.72 -12.39
C LYS A 37 21.99 -11.81 -11.64
N ASP A 38 22.48 -10.70 -11.11
CA ASP A 38 23.69 -10.62 -10.30
C ASP A 38 23.46 -11.02 -8.82
N GLY A 39 22.27 -11.54 -8.49
CA GLY A 39 21.97 -12.16 -7.19
C GLY A 39 21.33 -11.23 -6.15
N LEU A 40 20.94 -10.01 -6.53
CA LEU A 40 20.27 -9.07 -5.64
C LEU A 40 18.80 -9.48 -5.45
N LYS A 41 18.44 -9.96 -4.25
CA LYS A 41 17.05 -10.33 -3.94
C LYS A 41 16.15 -9.11 -3.90
N LEU A 42 15.18 -9.06 -4.81
CA LEU A 42 14.13 -8.05 -4.80
C LEU A 42 13.37 -8.08 -3.46
N PRO A 43 13.11 -6.93 -2.82
CA PRO A 43 12.28 -6.88 -1.63
C PRO A 43 10.86 -7.38 -1.99
N GLY A 44 10.32 -8.30 -1.19
CA GLY A 44 9.05 -8.96 -1.50
C GLY A 44 7.86 -7.99 -1.56
N PHE A 45 7.04 -8.11 -2.59
CA PHE A 45 5.79 -7.35 -2.76
C PHE A 45 4.71 -7.87 -1.81
N ARG A 46 4.01 -7.00 -1.06
CA ARG A 46 2.98 -7.42 -0.09
C ARG A 46 1.64 -6.70 -0.20
N LYS A 47 0.66 -7.40 -0.78
CA LYS A 47 -0.72 -7.70 -0.27
C LYS A 47 -1.54 -6.80 0.70
N THR A 48 -1.30 -5.52 0.99
CA THR A 48 -2.26 -4.65 1.73
C THR A 48 -3.53 -4.30 0.93
N GLY A 49 -4.72 -4.59 1.49
CA GLY A 49 -6.02 -4.39 0.83
C GLY A 49 -6.25 -3.04 0.13
N THR A 50 -7.00 -3.11 -0.96
CA THR A 50 -7.45 -2.09 -1.93
C THR A 50 -6.43 -1.17 -2.62
N THR A 51 -5.11 -1.29 -2.41
CA THR A 51 -4.14 -0.67 -3.34
C THR A 51 -2.78 -1.33 -3.26
N ILE A 52 -2.34 -2.03 -4.33
CA ILE A 52 -0.96 -2.55 -4.49
C ILE A 52 -0.56 -2.61 -5.96
N VAL A 53 0.64 -2.06 -6.21
CA VAL A 53 1.58 -2.24 -7.33
C VAL A 53 0.95 -2.83 -8.59
N GLY A 54 0.53 -1.94 -9.47
CA GLY A 54 0.27 -2.25 -10.88
C GLY A 54 1.59 -2.27 -11.65
N LEU A 55 1.84 -3.38 -12.32
CA LEU A 55 2.80 -3.48 -13.42
C LEU A 55 2.30 -2.54 -14.53
N VAL A 56 3.02 -1.46 -14.86
CA VAL A 56 2.74 -0.71 -16.10
C VAL A 56 3.30 -1.53 -17.24
N PHE A 57 2.45 -2.41 -17.78
CA PHE A 57 2.69 -3.09 -19.04
C PHE A 57 1.58 -2.65 -20.01
N GLN A 58 1.95 -1.70 -20.88
CA GLN A 58 1.36 -1.45 -22.19
C GLN A 58 -0.08 -0.87 -22.24
N ILE A 59 -0.25 0.20 -23.02
CA ILE A 59 -1.41 1.11 -23.13
C ILE A 59 -2.72 0.43 -23.65
N TRP A 60 -2.74 -0.90 -23.85
CA TRP A 60 -3.82 -1.62 -24.55
C TRP A 60 -5.19 -1.60 -23.85
N TYR A 61 -5.26 -1.50 -22.53
CA TYR A 61 -6.55 -1.58 -21.81
C TYR A 61 -7.39 -0.30 -21.87
N GLN A 62 -6.90 0.82 -22.44
CA GLN A 62 -7.66 2.07 -22.59
C GLN A 62 -8.38 2.54 -21.30
N GLY A 63 -7.86 2.20 -20.12
CA GLY A 63 -8.47 2.52 -18.82
C GLY A 63 -9.59 1.58 -18.35
N HIS A 64 -9.86 0.47 -19.04
CA HIS A 64 -10.78 -0.57 -18.57
C HIS A 64 -10.37 -1.17 -17.21
N VAL A 65 -9.05 -1.21 -16.95
CA VAL A 65 -8.52 -1.47 -15.61
C VAL A 65 -8.47 -0.14 -14.86
N SER A 66 -9.54 0.17 -14.14
CA SER A 66 -9.69 1.44 -13.42
C SER A 66 -8.89 1.48 -12.11
N ALA A 67 -7.56 1.41 -12.23
CA ALA A 67 -6.63 1.46 -11.11
C ALA A 67 -6.00 2.87 -11.00
N ALA A 68 -6.29 3.55 -9.90
CA ALA A 68 -5.59 4.76 -9.49
C ALA A 68 -4.52 4.40 -8.46
N LEU A 69 -3.25 4.69 -8.76
CA LEU A 69 -2.12 4.31 -7.93
C LEU A 69 -1.37 5.54 -7.44
N VAL A 70 -0.97 5.51 -6.17
CA VAL A 70 0.05 6.40 -5.61
C VAL A 70 1.26 5.53 -5.32
N LEU A 71 2.36 5.82 -5.99
CA LEU A 71 3.63 5.12 -5.85
C LEU A 71 4.64 6.08 -5.26
N GLY A 72 5.27 5.71 -4.16
CA GLY A 72 6.41 6.48 -3.70
C GLY A 72 7.45 5.60 -3.02
N GLY A 73 8.67 6.11 -3.01
CA GLY A 73 9.84 5.41 -2.53
C GLY A 73 11.02 6.35 -2.38
N VAL A 74 12.14 5.81 -1.91
CA VAL A 74 13.40 6.54 -1.78
C VAL A 74 14.45 5.80 -2.59
N ASP A 75 15.08 6.49 -3.53
CA ASP A 75 16.18 5.97 -4.34
C ASP A 75 17.51 6.65 -3.98
N CYS A 76 18.54 6.48 -4.82
CA CYS A 76 19.84 7.10 -4.60
C CYS A 76 19.85 8.62 -4.81
N THR A 77 18.85 9.18 -5.49
CA THR A 77 18.69 10.61 -5.76
C THR A 77 17.78 11.31 -4.75
N GLY A 78 16.85 10.58 -4.13
CA GLY A 78 16.00 11.12 -3.08
C GLY A 78 14.64 10.43 -2.96
N PRO A 79 13.72 11.01 -2.17
CA PRO A 79 12.34 10.58 -2.12
C PRO A 79 11.58 11.03 -3.38
N HIS A 80 10.85 10.11 -3.99
CA HIS A 80 10.00 10.38 -5.15
C HIS A 80 8.58 9.90 -4.89
N LEU A 81 7.61 10.67 -5.40
CA LEU A 81 6.20 10.37 -5.33
C LEU A 81 5.57 10.57 -6.71
N HIS A 82 4.94 9.52 -7.20
CA HIS A 82 4.29 9.45 -8.49
C HIS A 82 2.83 9.02 -8.34
N THR A 83 1.96 9.61 -9.15
CA THR A 83 0.60 9.13 -9.36
C THR A 83 0.50 8.44 -10.70
N VAL A 84 -0.33 7.38 -10.78
CA VAL A 84 -0.69 6.73 -12.03
C VAL A 84 -2.20 6.67 -12.10
N TYR A 85 -2.77 7.36 -13.08
CA TYR A 85 -4.20 7.35 -13.32
C TYR A 85 -4.61 6.12 -14.15
N PRO A 86 -5.88 5.69 -14.08
CA PRO A 86 -6.40 4.58 -14.86
C PRO A 86 -6.08 4.59 -16.36
N HIS A 87 -6.02 5.77 -16.96
CA HIS A 87 -5.76 5.95 -18.40
C HIS A 87 -4.26 5.98 -18.75
N GLY A 88 -3.38 5.76 -17.76
CA GLY A 88 -1.94 5.67 -17.95
C GLY A 88 -1.19 7.00 -17.88
N SER A 89 -1.87 8.14 -17.65
CA SER A 89 -1.18 9.39 -17.34
C SER A 89 -0.59 9.36 -15.94
N THR A 90 0.49 10.13 -15.75
CA THR A 90 1.29 10.07 -14.54
C THR A 90 1.86 11.42 -14.18
N ASP A 91 1.78 11.77 -12.90
CA ASP A 91 2.32 13.02 -12.37
C ASP A 91 3.40 12.75 -11.31
N THR A 92 4.32 13.70 -11.15
CA THR A 92 5.33 13.69 -10.08
C THR A 92 5.14 14.94 -9.24
N LEU A 93 4.74 14.77 -7.98
CA LEU A 93 4.30 15.86 -7.11
C LEU A 93 4.84 15.64 -5.69
N PRO A 94 5.07 16.72 -4.91
CA PRO A 94 5.57 16.62 -3.53
C PRO A 94 4.59 15.92 -2.58
N PHE A 95 3.29 16.00 -2.87
CA PHE A 95 2.21 15.26 -2.21
C PHE A 95 1.15 14.90 -3.24
N ALA A 96 0.37 13.86 -2.95
CA ALA A 96 -0.71 13.42 -3.82
C ALA A 96 -1.86 12.82 -3.01
N THR A 97 -3.08 13.03 -3.46
CA THR A 97 -4.29 12.45 -2.86
C THR A 97 -5.12 11.79 -3.95
N MET A 98 -5.50 10.53 -3.74
CA MET A 98 -6.33 9.75 -4.67
C MET A 98 -7.51 9.11 -3.92
N GLY A 99 -8.55 8.73 -4.66
CA GLY A 99 -9.77 8.11 -4.13
C GLY A 99 -10.91 9.11 -3.93
N SER A 100 -12.05 8.64 -3.38
CA SER A 100 -13.26 9.45 -3.20
C SER A 100 -13.07 10.60 -2.21
N GLY A 101 -12.37 10.38 -1.10
CA GLY A 101 -12.05 11.42 -0.10
C GLY A 101 -10.86 12.32 -0.46
N SER A 102 -10.38 12.29 -1.70
CA SER A 102 -9.17 13.01 -2.13
C SER A 102 -9.29 14.53 -1.99
N LEU A 103 -10.43 15.12 -2.34
CA LEU A 103 -10.62 16.59 -2.25
C LEU A 103 -10.51 17.12 -0.82
N ALA A 104 -11.06 16.38 0.15
CA ALA A 104 -10.97 16.73 1.56
C ALA A 104 -9.55 16.53 2.12
N ALA A 105 -8.83 15.50 1.65
CA ALA A 105 -7.42 15.33 1.99
C ALA A 105 -6.56 16.43 1.37
N MET A 106 -6.85 16.83 0.13
CA MET A 106 -6.10 17.84 -0.61
C MET A 106 -6.19 19.20 0.08
N SER A 107 -7.36 19.61 0.57
CA SER A 107 -7.52 20.88 1.28
C SER A 107 -6.62 20.98 2.52
N VAL A 108 -6.40 19.87 3.23
CA VAL A 108 -5.49 19.81 4.38
C VAL A 108 -4.03 19.93 3.94
N PHE A 109 -3.63 19.25 2.86
CA PHE A 109 -2.28 19.37 2.31
C PHE A 109 -2.00 20.81 1.84
N GLU A 110 -2.88 21.39 1.04
CA GLU A 110 -2.74 22.78 0.57
C GLU A 110 -2.65 23.78 1.72
N SER A 111 -3.36 23.54 2.83
CA SER A 111 -3.37 24.46 3.98
C SER A 111 -2.15 24.33 4.90
N LYS A 112 -1.60 23.11 5.06
CA LYS A 112 -0.64 22.80 6.13
C LYS A 112 0.73 22.29 5.64
N TYR A 113 0.85 21.89 4.38
CA TYR A 113 2.09 21.37 3.82
C TYR A 113 3.20 22.43 3.84
N LYS A 114 4.41 22.00 4.18
CA LYS A 114 5.63 22.80 4.14
C LYS A 114 6.76 21.94 3.65
N GLU A 115 7.71 22.53 2.93
CA GLU A 115 8.94 21.84 2.59
C GLU A 115 9.78 21.57 3.85
N GLY A 116 10.52 20.46 3.87
CA GLY A 116 11.40 20.10 4.98
C GLY A 116 10.70 19.66 6.27
N LEU A 117 9.48 19.10 6.19
CA LEU A 117 8.77 18.57 7.36
C LEU A 117 9.57 17.45 8.04
N THR A 118 9.56 17.45 9.37
CA THR A 118 10.07 16.32 10.16
C THR A 118 9.20 15.09 9.98
N VAL A 119 9.75 13.89 10.21
CA VAL A 119 9.01 12.62 10.12
C VAL A 119 7.72 12.65 10.94
N ARG A 120 7.82 13.14 12.18
CA ARG A 120 6.67 13.26 13.09
C ARG A 120 5.64 14.27 12.57
N GLY A 121 6.10 15.41 12.04
CA GLY A 121 5.22 16.40 11.40
C GLY A 121 4.51 15.85 10.17
N GLY A 122 5.23 15.07 9.34
CA GLY A 122 4.68 14.39 8.18
C GLY A 122 3.62 13.34 8.55
N ILE A 123 3.88 12.50 9.57
CA ILE A 123 2.91 11.53 10.07
C ILE A 123 1.62 12.23 10.53
N GLN A 124 1.75 13.32 11.29
CA GLN A 124 0.59 14.08 11.75
C GLN A 124 -0.18 14.71 10.59
N LEU A 125 0.51 15.34 9.63
CA LEU A 125 -0.12 15.96 8.46
C LEU A 125 -0.91 14.94 7.63
N VAL A 126 -0.30 13.78 7.35
CA VAL A 126 -0.99 12.71 6.60
C VAL A 126 -2.16 12.15 7.39
N SER A 127 -2.02 11.99 8.70
CA SER A 127 -3.12 11.51 9.55
C SER A 127 -4.29 12.50 9.56
N ASP A 128 -4.01 13.80 9.69
CA ASP A 128 -5.02 14.87 9.61
C ASP A 128 -5.73 14.85 8.25
N ALA A 129 -4.98 14.71 7.15
CA ALA A 129 -5.53 14.68 5.79
C ALA A 129 -6.45 13.47 5.57
N ILE A 130 -6.04 12.28 6.04
CA ILE A 130 -6.86 11.08 5.96
C ILE A 130 -8.09 11.17 6.88
N CYS A 131 -7.94 11.73 8.09
CA CYS A 131 -9.08 11.98 8.97
C CYS A 131 -10.09 12.95 8.34
N ALA A 132 -9.62 14.02 7.69
CA ALA A 132 -10.51 14.91 6.92
C ALA A 132 -11.24 14.16 5.80
N GLY A 133 -10.56 13.26 5.08
CA GLY A 133 -11.21 12.36 4.12
C GLY A 133 -12.26 11.46 4.77
N ILE A 134 -11.93 10.80 5.89
CA ILE A 134 -12.86 9.91 6.61
C ILE A 134 -14.13 10.62 7.07
N PHE A 135 -14.02 11.85 7.60
CA PHE A 135 -15.18 12.56 8.14
C PHE A 135 -16.03 13.27 7.09
N ASN A 136 -15.46 13.57 5.91
CA ASN A 136 -16.14 14.33 4.86
C ASN A 136 -16.49 13.51 3.61
N ASP A 137 -16.13 12.22 3.55
CA ASP A 137 -16.47 11.31 2.45
C ASP A 137 -17.14 10.02 2.95
N LEU A 138 -18.32 9.71 2.42
CA LEU A 138 -19.09 8.51 2.78
C LEU A 138 -18.42 7.21 2.32
N GLY A 139 -17.61 7.27 1.25
CA GLY A 139 -16.84 6.12 0.75
C GLY A 139 -15.59 5.81 1.59
N SER A 140 -15.27 6.69 2.56
CA SER A 140 -14.07 6.60 3.39
C SER A 140 -14.43 6.35 4.85
N GLY A 141 -13.62 5.56 5.54
CA GLY A 141 -13.88 5.25 6.95
C GLY A 141 -12.85 4.34 7.60
N SER A 142 -13.24 3.85 8.78
CA SER A 142 -12.46 2.97 9.66
C SER A 142 -11.22 3.65 10.27
N ASN A 143 -10.04 3.12 9.97
CA ASN A 143 -8.81 3.40 10.68
C ASN A 143 -7.83 4.10 9.75
N VAL A 144 -6.88 4.83 10.34
CA VAL A 144 -5.76 5.44 9.62
C VAL A 144 -4.55 4.52 9.73
N ASP A 145 -4.07 4.03 8.59
CA ASP A 145 -2.77 3.38 8.46
C ASP A 145 -1.77 4.38 7.89
N VAL A 146 -0.55 4.41 8.42
CA VAL A 146 0.56 5.21 7.90
C VAL A 146 1.75 4.30 7.57
N CYS A 147 2.35 4.50 6.40
CA CYS A 147 3.62 3.87 6.03
C CYS A 147 4.68 4.94 5.90
N VAL A 148 5.79 4.80 6.62
CA VAL A 148 6.95 5.68 6.56
C VAL A 148 8.07 4.97 5.80
N ILE A 149 8.51 5.57 4.69
CA ILE A 149 9.56 5.02 3.84
C ILE A 149 10.78 5.92 3.93
N MET A 150 11.90 5.35 4.37
CA MET A 150 13.21 5.99 4.46
C MET A 150 14.24 5.15 3.70
N LYS A 151 15.42 5.72 3.44
CA LYS A 151 16.53 4.97 2.83
C LYS A 151 16.91 3.79 3.73
N GLY A 152 16.65 2.57 3.25
CA GLY A 152 16.97 1.32 3.96
C GLY A 152 16.04 0.95 5.13
N LYS A 153 14.99 1.73 5.41
CA LYS A 153 14.02 1.41 6.47
C LYS A 153 12.59 1.70 6.01
N THR A 154 11.70 0.73 6.25
CA THR A 154 10.26 0.88 6.05
C THR A 154 9.55 0.58 7.34
N GLU A 155 8.69 1.49 7.80
CA GLU A 155 7.94 1.36 9.04
C GLU A 155 6.44 1.44 8.76
N TYR A 156 5.71 0.40 9.16
CA TYR A 156 4.26 0.30 8.97
C TYR A 156 3.54 0.56 10.29
N LEU A 157 2.86 1.69 10.38
CA LEU A 157 2.01 2.08 11.50
C LEU A 157 0.56 1.74 11.16
N ARG A 158 0.19 0.48 11.40
CA ARG A 158 -1.20 0.01 11.24
C ARG A 158 -2.05 0.51 12.39
N ASN A 159 -3.29 0.93 12.11
CA ASN A 159 -4.20 1.47 13.11
C ASN A 159 -3.58 2.63 13.92
N HIS A 160 -2.81 3.48 13.25
CA HIS A 160 -2.17 4.63 13.88
C HIS A 160 -3.19 5.54 14.56
N GLN A 161 -4.35 5.74 13.92
CA GLN A 161 -5.51 6.39 14.53
C GLN A 161 -6.79 5.59 14.29
N LEU A 162 -7.67 5.62 15.29
CA LEU A 162 -8.95 4.93 15.33
C LEU A 162 -10.06 5.95 15.61
N PRO A 163 -10.38 6.85 14.66
CA PRO A 163 -11.29 7.97 14.90
C PRO A 163 -12.69 7.51 15.30
N ASN A 164 -13.16 6.39 14.72
CA ASN A 164 -14.52 5.90 14.89
C ASN A 164 -14.51 4.48 15.50
N PRO A 165 -14.34 4.35 16.83
CA PRO A 165 -14.48 3.06 17.49
C PRO A 165 -15.93 2.58 17.44
N ARG A 166 -16.13 1.26 17.33
CA ARG A 166 -17.48 0.68 17.39
C ARG A 166 -17.97 0.70 18.84
N THR A 167 -18.82 1.67 19.19
CA THR A 167 -19.33 1.87 20.56
C THR A 167 -20.29 0.77 21.01
N TYR A 168 -21.13 0.27 20.10
CA TYR A 168 -22.13 -0.74 20.42
C TYR A 168 -21.91 -1.99 19.56
N ALA A 169 -21.38 -3.04 20.19
CA ALA A 169 -21.47 -4.40 19.70
C ALA A 169 -22.47 -5.11 20.61
N SER A 170 -23.51 -5.74 20.03
CA SER A 170 -24.43 -6.54 20.82
C SER A 170 -23.64 -7.66 21.50
N SER A 171 -23.52 -7.61 22.83
CA SER A 171 -22.88 -8.66 23.62
C SER A 171 -23.71 -9.95 23.59
N LYS A 172 -25.04 -9.81 23.46
CA LYS A 172 -25.95 -10.88 23.09
C LYS A 172 -25.81 -11.13 21.60
N GLY A 173 -24.96 -12.09 21.22
CA GLY A 173 -24.98 -12.63 19.86
C GLY A 173 -26.36 -13.22 19.51
N TYR A 174 -26.62 -13.45 18.23
CA TYR A 174 -27.83 -14.16 17.80
C TYR A 174 -27.62 -15.66 17.99
N SER A 175 -28.36 -16.25 18.92
CA SER A 175 -28.36 -17.70 19.13
C SER A 175 -29.58 -18.31 18.46
N PHE A 176 -29.35 -19.18 17.47
CA PHE A 176 -30.40 -19.95 16.82
C PHE A 176 -30.39 -21.37 17.39
N THR A 177 -31.56 -21.89 17.79
CA THR A 177 -31.67 -23.29 18.18
C THR A 177 -31.50 -24.18 16.95
N LYS A 178 -30.79 -25.32 17.11
CA LYS A 178 -30.62 -26.28 16.03
C LYS A 178 -32.01 -26.78 15.58
N GLY A 179 -32.24 -26.86 14.27
CA GLY A 179 -33.49 -27.33 13.69
C GLY A 179 -34.50 -26.25 13.29
N GLN A 180 -34.21 -24.96 13.49
CA GLN A 180 -35.09 -23.88 12.98
C GLN A 180 -34.98 -23.63 11.48
N THR A 181 -33.86 -23.99 10.87
CA THR A 181 -33.65 -23.86 9.42
C THR A 181 -33.95 -25.20 8.77
N GLU A 182 -34.87 -25.21 7.80
CA GLU A 182 -35.17 -26.40 6.99
C GLU A 182 -33.92 -26.80 6.19
N VAL A 183 -33.58 -28.09 6.23
CA VAL A 183 -32.42 -28.64 5.52
C VAL A 183 -32.91 -29.54 4.38
N LEU A 184 -32.76 -29.07 3.15
CA LEU A 184 -33.21 -29.80 1.96
C LEU A 184 -32.32 -31.00 1.60
N TYR A 185 -31.01 -30.90 1.84
CA TYR A 185 -30.04 -31.97 1.56
C TYR A 185 -28.81 -31.83 2.45
N THR A 186 -28.32 -32.95 2.97
CA THR A 186 -27.07 -33.02 3.76
C THR A 186 -26.15 -34.07 3.19
N LYS A 187 -24.90 -33.71 2.88
CA LYS A 187 -23.82 -34.64 2.52
C LYS A 187 -22.64 -34.46 3.45
N ILE A 188 -22.28 -35.50 4.17
CA ILE A 188 -21.12 -35.53 5.07
C ILE A 188 -20.02 -36.35 4.42
N THR A 189 -18.87 -35.74 4.15
CA THR A 189 -17.69 -36.45 3.63
C THR A 189 -16.62 -36.48 4.72
N PRO A 190 -16.31 -37.64 5.31
CA PRO A 190 -15.28 -37.74 6.33
C PRO A 190 -13.90 -37.47 5.73
N LEU A 191 -13.08 -36.68 6.43
CA LEU A 191 -11.70 -36.42 6.03
C LEU A 191 -10.85 -37.68 6.28
N LYS A 192 -10.00 -38.03 5.31
CA LYS A 192 -8.97 -39.07 5.53
C LYS A 192 -7.89 -38.52 6.46
N GLN A 193 -7.51 -39.34 7.44
CA GLN A 193 -6.44 -39.02 8.38
C GLN A 193 -5.12 -38.80 7.62
N LYS A 194 -4.40 -37.73 7.97
CA LYS A 194 -3.09 -37.42 7.37
C LYS A 194 -2.14 -38.54 7.73
N VAL A 195 -1.61 -39.26 6.73
CA VAL A 195 -0.56 -40.26 6.93
C VAL A 195 0.72 -39.48 7.20
N GLU A 196 1.26 -39.57 8.42
CA GLU A 196 2.62 -39.14 8.71
C GLU A 196 3.56 -40.15 8.03
N VAL A 197 4.24 -39.69 6.98
CA VAL A 197 5.34 -40.45 6.38
C VAL A 197 6.46 -40.46 7.41
N ALA A 198 6.67 -41.60 8.07
CA ALA A 198 7.86 -41.80 8.87
C ALA A 198 9.09 -41.54 7.98
N VAL A 199 9.97 -40.66 8.43
CA VAL A 199 11.29 -40.45 7.82
C VAL A 199 12.08 -41.74 8.04
N GLY A 200 11.91 -42.70 7.13
CA GLY A 200 12.80 -43.83 7.02
C GLY A 200 14.16 -43.28 6.64
N GLY A 201 15.11 -43.33 7.56
CA GLY A 201 16.51 -43.12 7.27
C GLY A 201 16.95 -44.22 6.32
N GLU A 202 17.09 -43.89 5.04
CA GLU A 202 17.96 -44.67 4.16
C GLU A 202 19.39 -44.23 4.48
N ALA A 203 20.05 -45.06 5.31
CA ALA A 203 21.50 -45.07 5.40
C ALA A 203 22.04 -45.42 4.01
N MET A 204 22.78 -44.49 3.40
CA MET A 204 23.58 -44.75 2.22
C MET A 204 24.92 -45.31 2.72
N GLU A 205 25.12 -46.62 2.56
CA GLU A 205 26.43 -47.27 2.71
C GLU A 205 27.33 -46.94 1.50
N GLU A 206 28.60 -46.66 1.83
CA GLU A 206 29.83 -46.44 1.03
C GLU A 206 29.84 -45.52 -0.20
#